data_AF-A0A1V5K2Y4-F1
#
_entry.id   AF-A0A1V5K2Y4-F1
#
_cell.length_a   1.000
_cell.length_b   1.000
_cell.length_c   1.000
_cell.angle_alpha   90.00
_cell.angle_beta   90.00
_cell.angle_gamma   90.00
#
_symmetry.space_group_name_H-M   'P 1'
#
loop_
_entity.id
_entity.type
_entity.pdbx_description
1 polymer ?
#
loop_
_entity_poly.entity_id
_entity_poly.type
_entity_poly.pdbx_seq_one_letter_code
_entity_poly.pdbx_strand_id
1 'polypeptide(L)'
;MKDEESPVNILCYHRFEQRKITDPKKKVFGDIYYISPDMFEEHLKYLKENKYNVISMSEYVKIVESGKSAPANTVVITVDDGYRSVYEKAYPLLKKYGYTATTYLYNNFLPGGKNALNVAQIKEMAADGFEFGSHSATHPILTLKQKTKKGKKYLMDDREYLKFLETEIVGSKEYLEDKTGLVMDTIAYPYGAYSEEVIAFVKKAGYKAGFSVVPSYNTAETDKYALKRTMLYNNSDIEKFKKIFEKRQIKIKSVYPPDSAIIEERIPAIKAELAEDAGLNTATIKFMMGRVVLKDSVYNPDTKMLTYEYSTKMTLGTHEVRVIAKDDNDRSYEYAWMFIIGKHADPELLRKQTEKKQVKEVENNG
;
A
#
# COMPACT_ATOMS: atom_id res chain seq x y z
N MET A 1 -9.61 26.97 -16.41
CA MET A 1 -8.37 26.71 -15.65
C MET A 1 -8.34 25.21 -15.42
N LYS A 2 -7.27 24.50 -15.77
CA LYS A 2 -7.12 23.12 -15.26
C LYS A 2 -7.02 23.27 -13.75
N ASP A 3 -7.91 22.63 -13.01
CA ASP A 3 -7.77 22.56 -11.54
C ASP A 3 -6.34 22.11 -11.24
N GLU A 4 -5.62 22.87 -10.41
CA GLU A 4 -4.30 22.45 -9.96
C GLU A 4 -4.42 21.07 -9.32
N GLU A 5 -3.62 20.13 -9.80
CA GLU A 5 -3.66 18.74 -9.36
C GLU A 5 -3.33 18.68 -7.87
N SER A 6 -4.31 18.35 -7.03
CA SER A 6 -4.12 18.26 -5.59
C SER A 6 -3.67 16.84 -5.20
N PRO A 7 -2.42 16.65 -4.73
CA PRO A 7 -1.95 15.36 -4.25
C PRO A 7 -2.73 14.91 -3.00
N VAL A 8 -3.06 13.61 -2.93
CA VAL A 8 -3.75 13.00 -1.79
C VAL A 8 -2.82 12.03 -1.06
N ASN A 9 -2.74 12.20 0.26
CA ASN A 9 -2.10 11.23 1.15
C ASN A 9 -3.10 10.18 1.60
N ILE A 10 -2.75 8.91 1.40
CA ILE A 10 -3.45 7.79 2.01
C ILE A 10 -2.57 7.27 3.16
N LEU A 11 -3.03 7.47 4.39
CA LEU A 11 -2.33 7.06 5.61
C LEU A 11 -2.66 5.59 5.92
N CYS A 12 -1.67 4.80 6.34
CA CYS A 12 -1.83 3.38 6.65
C CYS A 12 -1.39 3.07 8.09
N TYR A 13 -2.37 2.73 8.92
CA TYR A 13 -2.18 2.29 10.31
C TYR A 13 -2.41 0.78 10.43
N HIS A 14 -2.15 0.20 11.61
CA HIS A 14 -2.42 -1.22 11.88
C HIS A 14 -3.01 -1.43 13.29
N ARG A 15 -2.22 -1.16 14.34
CA ARG A 15 -2.61 -1.41 15.75
C ARG A 15 -2.59 -0.13 16.58
N PHE A 16 -3.60 0.03 17.44
CA PHE A 16 -3.76 1.21 18.30
C PHE A 16 -3.57 0.87 19.77
N GLU A 17 -2.36 0.50 20.16
CA GLU A 17 -2.04 0.06 21.52
C GLU A 17 -0.70 0.63 21.96
N GLN A 18 -0.57 0.93 23.25
CA GLN A 18 0.72 1.24 23.84
C GLN A 18 1.59 -0.01 23.79
N ARG A 19 2.78 0.10 23.18
CA ARG A 19 3.76 -0.99 23.20
C ARG A 19 4.12 -1.34 24.64
N LYS A 20 3.82 -2.58 25.05
CA LYS A 20 4.34 -3.15 26.31
C LYS A 20 5.74 -3.71 26.04
N ILE A 21 6.77 -2.89 26.23
CA ILE A 21 8.16 -3.35 26.14
C ILE A 21 8.47 -4.20 27.37
N THR A 22 8.38 -5.52 27.25
CA THR A 22 8.76 -6.44 28.33
C THR A 22 10.25 -6.76 28.33
N ASP A 23 10.93 -6.63 27.19
CA ASP A 23 12.39 -6.75 27.04
C ASP A 23 12.89 -5.84 25.90
N PRO A 24 13.62 -4.75 26.20
CA PRO A 24 14.15 -3.82 25.19
C PRO A 24 15.09 -4.45 24.17
N LYS A 25 15.70 -5.61 24.49
CA LYS A 25 16.65 -6.32 23.63
C LYS A 25 15.95 -7.30 22.69
N LYS A 26 14.70 -7.68 22.95
CA LYS A 26 13.91 -8.52 22.05
C LYS A 26 13.22 -7.67 20.99
N LYS A 27 13.67 -7.81 19.75
CA LYS A 27 12.90 -7.39 18.59
C LYS A 27 11.74 -8.38 18.41
N VAL A 28 10.53 -7.98 18.76
CA VAL A 28 9.33 -8.73 18.42
C VAL A 28 8.88 -8.28 17.02
N PHE A 29 8.77 -9.22 16.09
CA PHE A 29 8.30 -8.93 14.73
C PHE A 29 6.90 -8.31 14.79
N GLY A 30 6.71 -7.16 14.13
CA GLY A 30 5.45 -6.41 14.13
C GLY A 30 5.34 -5.28 15.17
N ASP A 31 6.30 -5.14 16.09
CA ASP A 31 6.31 -4.08 17.12
C ASP A 31 6.31 -2.65 16.55
N ILE A 32 6.82 -2.49 15.34
CA ILE A 32 6.89 -1.19 14.67
C ILE A 32 5.51 -0.69 14.23
N TYR A 33 4.49 -1.54 14.16
CA TYR A 33 3.15 -1.18 13.67
C TYR A 33 2.17 -0.77 14.78
N TYR A 34 2.64 -0.67 16.03
CA TYR A 34 1.87 -0.17 17.15
C TYR A 34 1.88 1.36 17.19
N ILE A 35 0.71 1.99 17.24
CA ILE A 35 0.56 3.41 17.51
C ILE A 35 -0.18 3.54 18.84
N SER A 36 0.30 4.36 19.77
CA SER A 36 -0.46 4.60 20.99
C SER A 36 -1.73 5.40 20.69
N PRO A 37 -2.83 5.21 21.44
CA PRO A 37 -4.02 6.04 21.28
C PRO A 37 -3.73 7.54 21.38
N ASP A 38 -2.83 7.95 22.28
CA ASP A 38 -2.42 9.34 22.45
C ASP A 38 -1.72 9.89 21.20
N MET A 39 -0.78 9.14 20.62
CA MET A 39 -0.10 9.52 19.38
C MET A 39 -1.08 9.58 18.20
N PHE A 40 -2.02 8.64 18.12
CA PHE A 40 -3.05 8.68 17.09
C PHE A 40 -3.95 9.91 17.25
N GLU A 41 -4.34 10.26 18.48
CA GLU A 41 -5.10 11.47 18.75
C GLU A 41 -4.34 12.74 18.36
N GLU A 42 -3.03 12.82 18.60
CA GLU A 42 -2.19 13.93 18.12
C GLU A 42 -2.24 14.07 16.58
N HIS A 43 -2.23 12.94 15.86
CA HIS A 43 -2.37 12.95 14.40
C HIS A 43 -3.73 13.50 13.97
N LEU A 44 -4.82 13.03 14.58
CA LEU A 44 -6.17 13.49 14.24
C LEU A 44 -6.37 14.98 14.57
N LYS A 45 -5.84 15.42 15.71
CA LYS A 45 -5.84 16.82 16.13
C LYS A 45 -5.12 17.70 15.12
N TYR A 46 -3.92 17.29 14.68
CA TYR A 46 -3.19 18.01 13.64
C TYR A 46 -3.98 18.12 12.34
N LEU A 47 -4.60 17.02 11.88
CA LEU A 47 -5.44 17.04 10.68
C LEU A 47 -6.58 18.05 10.82
N LYS A 48 -7.23 18.09 12.00
CA LYS A 48 -8.35 19.00 12.29
C LYS A 48 -7.91 20.47 12.33
N GLU A 49 -6.84 20.77 13.06
CA GLU A 49 -6.32 22.13 13.23
C GLU A 49 -5.82 22.72 11.90
N ASN A 50 -5.28 21.88 11.01
CA ASN A 50 -4.81 22.27 9.69
C ASN A 50 -5.87 22.12 8.59
N LYS A 51 -7.14 21.88 8.96
CA LYS A 51 -8.31 21.85 8.06
C LYS A 51 -8.16 20.84 6.91
N TYR A 52 -7.57 19.67 7.20
CA TYR A 52 -7.58 18.55 6.25
C TYR A 52 -8.99 17.99 6.10
N ASN A 53 -9.35 17.68 4.86
CA ASN A 53 -10.59 16.99 4.51
C ASN A 53 -10.35 15.49 4.53
N VAL A 54 -10.72 14.83 5.63
CA VAL A 54 -10.61 13.37 5.72
C VAL A 54 -11.86 12.74 5.09
N ILE A 55 -11.68 12.09 3.95
CA ILE A 55 -12.75 11.41 3.21
C ILE A 55 -12.62 9.89 3.29
N SER A 56 -13.71 9.20 2.94
CA SER A 56 -13.69 7.75 2.85
C SER A 56 -12.93 7.27 1.62
N MET A 57 -12.50 6.00 1.62
CA MET A 57 -11.82 5.46 0.45
C MET A 57 -12.75 5.35 -0.75
N SER A 58 -14.02 4.97 -0.54
CA SER A 58 -14.97 4.90 -1.66
C SER A 58 -15.21 6.27 -2.31
N GLU A 59 -15.21 7.35 -1.52
CA GLU A 59 -15.29 8.72 -2.05
C GLU A 59 -14.04 9.06 -2.88
N TYR A 60 -12.85 8.75 -2.36
CA TYR A 60 -11.62 8.98 -3.10
C TYR A 60 -11.56 8.19 -4.42
N VAL A 61 -11.97 6.92 -4.41
CA VAL A 61 -12.02 6.09 -5.63
C VAL A 61 -12.99 6.69 -6.65
N LYS A 62 -14.17 7.18 -6.23
CA LYS A 62 -15.12 7.86 -7.13
C LYS A 62 -14.52 9.12 -7.75
N ILE A 63 -13.74 9.89 -7.00
CA ILE A 63 -13.04 11.08 -7.51
C ILE A 63 -12.06 10.67 -8.61
N VAL A 64 -11.19 9.69 -8.34
CA VAL A 64 -10.21 9.17 -9.30
C VAL A 64 -10.91 8.61 -10.55
N GLU A 65 -11.98 7.83 -10.39
CA GLU A 65 -12.75 7.28 -11.51
C GLU A 65 -13.44 8.36 -12.36
N SER A 66 -13.78 9.50 -11.77
CA SER A 66 -14.35 10.64 -12.50
C SER A 66 -13.31 11.45 -13.28
N GLY A 67 -12.02 11.14 -13.14
CA GLY A 67 -10.91 11.89 -13.75
C GLY A 67 -10.72 13.29 -13.15
N LYS A 68 -11.32 13.55 -11.98
CA LYS A 68 -11.21 14.85 -11.29
C LYS A 68 -10.11 14.81 -10.25
N SER A 69 -9.52 15.97 -9.98
CA SER A 69 -8.65 16.16 -8.82
C SER A 69 -9.48 16.16 -7.54
N ALA A 70 -8.91 15.61 -6.45
CA ALA A 70 -9.52 15.75 -5.14
C ALA A 70 -9.45 17.20 -4.66
N PRO A 71 -10.36 17.62 -3.75
CA PRO A 71 -10.23 18.92 -3.09
C PRO A 71 -8.86 19.08 -2.41
N ALA A 72 -8.39 20.33 -2.32
CA ALA A 72 -7.17 20.65 -1.59
C ALA A 72 -7.22 20.11 -0.15
N ASN A 73 -6.06 19.70 0.37
CA ASN A 73 -5.91 19.12 1.72
C ASN A 73 -6.76 17.86 1.95
N THR A 74 -7.04 17.07 0.91
CA THR A 74 -7.69 15.77 1.08
C THR A 74 -6.74 14.71 1.63
N VAL A 75 -7.20 13.94 2.61
CA VAL A 75 -6.48 12.81 3.23
C VAL A 75 -7.43 11.63 3.36
N VAL A 76 -6.90 10.42 3.19
CA VAL A 76 -7.65 9.18 3.47
C VAL A 76 -6.95 8.42 4.58
N ILE A 77 -7.72 7.92 5.55
CA ILE A 77 -7.20 7.09 6.64
C ILE A 77 -7.55 5.64 6.36
N THR A 78 -6.53 4.78 6.30
CA THR A 78 -6.69 3.33 6.18
C THR A 78 -6.04 2.61 7.35
N VAL A 79 -6.59 1.44 7.68
CA VAL A 79 -6.07 0.57 8.73
C VAL A 79 -6.01 -0.86 8.23
N ASP A 80 -4.86 -1.50 8.30
CA ASP A 80 -4.69 -2.87 7.85
C ASP A 80 -4.94 -3.89 8.99
N ASP A 81 -5.05 -5.16 8.60
CA ASP A 81 -5.19 -6.37 9.40
C ASP A 81 -6.51 -6.59 10.17
N GLY A 82 -7.23 -5.55 10.59
CA GLY A 82 -8.49 -5.71 11.33
C GLY A 82 -8.32 -6.09 12.81
N TYR A 83 -7.34 -5.49 13.50
CA TYR A 83 -7.18 -5.66 14.94
C TYR A 83 -8.34 -5.09 15.75
N ARG A 84 -8.64 -5.72 16.89
CA ARG A 84 -9.68 -5.24 17.81
C ARG A 84 -9.43 -3.83 18.35
N SER A 85 -8.17 -3.41 18.44
CA SER A 85 -7.80 -2.04 18.85
C SER A 85 -8.33 -0.97 17.90
N VAL A 86 -8.65 -1.32 16.65
CA VAL A 86 -9.35 -0.41 15.73
C VAL A 86 -10.71 0.00 16.32
N TYR A 87 -11.50 -0.98 16.76
CA TYR A 87 -12.79 -0.72 17.39
C TYR A 87 -12.67 -0.09 18.79
N GLU A 88 -11.73 -0.58 19.61
CA GLU A 88 -11.67 -0.15 21.02
C GLU A 88 -10.99 1.21 21.23
N LYS A 89 -10.11 1.63 20.30
CA LYS A 89 -9.23 2.80 20.49
C LYS A 89 -9.33 3.80 19.35
N ALA A 90 -9.20 3.37 18.10
CA ALA A 90 -9.23 4.29 16.97
C ALA A 90 -10.64 4.80 16.65
N TYR A 91 -11.63 3.91 16.64
CA TYR A 91 -13.01 4.22 16.27
C TYR A 91 -13.64 5.33 17.13
N PRO A 92 -13.57 5.32 18.48
CA PRO A 92 -14.05 6.43 19.30
C PRO A 92 -13.33 7.76 19.02
N LEU A 93 -12.02 7.72 18.76
CA LEU A 93 -11.26 8.91 18.44
C LEU A 93 -11.65 9.47 17.06
N LEU A 94 -11.75 8.63 16.04
CA LEU A 94 -12.19 9.05 14.70
C LEU A 94 -13.57 9.70 14.76
N LYS A 95 -14.53 9.11 15.49
CA LYS A 95 -15.84 9.72 15.75
C LYS A 95 -15.74 11.07 16.46
N LYS A 96 -14.90 11.19 17.50
CA LYS A 96 -14.67 12.46 18.24
C LYS A 96 -14.23 13.60 17.31
N TYR A 97 -13.42 13.31 16.28
CA TYR A 97 -12.93 14.32 15.34
C TYR A 97 -13.83 14.52 14.09
N GLY A 98 -14.85 13.67 13.94
CA GLY A 98 -15.77 13.67 12.79
C GLY A 98 -15.14 13.08 11.53
N TYR A 99 -14.29 12.06 11.70
CA TYR A 99 -13.57 11.38 10.62
C TYR A 99 -14.00 9.94 10.47
N THR A 100 -13.76 9.40 9.28
CA THR A 100 -13.94 7.98 8.94
C THR A 100 -12.59 7.33 8.60
N ALA A 101 -12.59 6.01 8.47
CA ALA A 101 -11.46 5.24 7.97
C ALA A 101 -11.95 3.96 7.26
N THR A 102 -11.08 3.41 6.40
CA THR A 102 -11.31 2.12 5.75
C THR A 102 -10.40 1.05 6.38
N THR A 103 -10.98 -0.03 6.89
CA THR A 103 -10.24 -1.13 7.51
C THR A 103 -10.13 -2.34 6.57
N TYR A 104 -8.92 -2.80 6.28
CA TYR A 104 -8.67 -3.95 5.40
C TYR A 104 -8.54 -5.24 6.23
N LEU A 105 -9.44 -6.18 5.98
CA LEU A 105 -9.60 -7.42 6.74
C LEU A 105 -9.03 -8.60 5.97
N TYR A 106 -8.28 -9.50 6.62
CA TYR A 106 -7.94 -10.80 6.02
C TYR A 106 -8.65 -11.96 6.71
N ASN A 107 -9.11 -12.92 5.90
CA ASN A 107 -10.06 -13.94 6.32
C ASN A 107 -9.58 -14.75 7.52
N ASN A 108 -8.31 -15.15 7.53
CA ASN A 108 -7.77 -16.01 8.59
C ASN A 108 -7.66 -15.33 9.95
N PHE A 109 -7.66 -13.99 9.99
CA PHE A 109 -7.57 -13.26 11.25
C PHE A 109 -8.92 -12.80 11.77
N LEU A 110 -9.93 -12.64 10.91
CA LEU A 110 -11.28 -12.30 11.33
C LEU A 110 -11.86 -13.26 12.40
N PRO A 111 -11.66 -14.60 12.35
CA PRO A 111 -12.02 -15.52 13.44
C PRO A 111 -11.10 -15.47 14.67
N GLY A 112 -10.06 -14.63 14.69
CA GLY A 112 -8.92 -14.61 15.61
C GLY A 112 -9.23 -14.28 17.08
N GLY A 113 -10.51 -14.33 17.48
CA GLY A 113 -10.95 -14.20 18.86
C GLY A 113 -10.71 -12.80 19.43
N LYS A 114 -10.15 -12.73 20.64
CA LYS A 114 -10.06 -11.47 21.41
C LYS A 114 -9.16 -10.38 20.80
N ASN A 115 -8.33 -10.70 19.80
CA ASN A 115 -7.39 -9.74 19.21
C ASN A 115 -7.88 -9.15 17.88
N ALA A 116 -8.91 -9.74 17.27
CA ALA A 116 -9.46 -9.33 15.98
C ALA A 116 -10.81 -8.65 16.14
N LEU A 117 -11.19 -7.85 15.15
CA LEU A 117 -12.57 -7.41 15.00
C LEU A 117 -13.49 -8.60 14.81
N ASN A 118 -14.70 -8.52 15.37
CA ASN A 118 -15.77 -9.46 15.05
C ASN A 118 -16.82 -8.82 14.14
N VAL A 119 -17.70 -9.65 13.56
CA VAL A 119 -18.73 -9.19 12.61
C VAL A 119 -19.68 -8.15 13.22
N ALA A 120 -20.02 -8.27 14.50
CA ALA A 120 -20.91 -7.29 15.15
C ALA A 120 -20.25 -5.91 15.25
N GLN A 121 -18.98 -5.86 15.65
CA GLN A 121 -18.18 -4.62 15.69
C GLN A 121 -18.02 -4.01 14.30
N ILE A 122 -17.78 -4.84 13.28
CA ILE A 122 -17.67 -4.40 11.87
C ILE A 122 -18.98 -3.75 11.43
N LYS A 123 -20.13 -4.40 11.67
CA LYS A 123 -21.45 -3.87 11.30
C LYS A 123 -21.79 -2.58 12.04
N GLU A 124 -21.45 -2.48 13.32
CA GLU A 124 -21.64 -1.26 14.11
C GLU A 124 -20.83 -0.10 13.55
N MET A 125 -19.54 -0.31 13.30
CA MET A 125 -18.69 0.71 12.70
C MET A 125 -19.18 1.11 11.30
N ALA A 126 -19.62 0.15 10.50
CA ALA A 126 -20.15 0.41 9.16
C ALA A 126 -21.43 1.27 9.19
N ALA A 127 -22.31 1.05 10.18
CA ALA A 127 -23.50 1.88 10.38
C ALA A 127 -23.15 3.35 10.69
N ASP A 128 -21.98 3.59 11.28
CA ASP A 128 -21.44 4.91 11.58
C ASP A 128 -20.55 5.49 10.45
N GLY A 129 -20.57 4.87 9.26
CA GLY A 129 -19.90 5.37 8.06
C GLY A 129 -18.43 4.95 7.90
N PHE A 130 -17.95 3.97 8.68
CA PHE A 130 -16.64 3.36 8.48
C PHE A 130 -16.70 2.31 7.37
N GLU A 131 -15.62 2.19 6.60
CA GLU A 131 -15.57 1.29 5.45
C GLU A 131 -14.69 0.08 5.74
N PHE A 132 -14.93 -0.99 4.98
CA PHE A 132 -14.17 -2.23 5.07
C PHE A 132 -13.76 -2.70 3.68
N GLY A 133 -12.56 -3.26 3.58
CA GLY A 133 -12.02 -3.83 2.36
C GLY A 133 -11.30 -5.15 2.63
N SER A 134 -10.78 -5.78 1.57
CA SER A 134 -10.04 -7.04 1.69
C SER A 134 -8.54 -6.81 1.92
N HIS A 135 -7.92 -7.69 2.68
CA HIS A 135 -6.47 -7.81 2.85
C HIS A 135 -5.97 -9.22 2.51
N SER A 136 -6.61 -9.85 1.52
CA SER A 136 -6.45 -11.25 1.12
C SER A 136 -7.03 -12.28 2.09
N ALA A 137 -6.99 -13.57 1.74
CA ALA A 137 -7.48 -14.62 2.61
C ALA A 137 -6.52 -14.92 3.76
N THR A 138 -5.22 -15.07 3.48
CA THR A 138 -4.23 -15.57 4.44
C THR A 138 -3.05 -14.63 4.69
N HIS A 139 -3.10 -13.41 4.13
CA HIS A 139 -2.06 -12.39 4.23
C HIS A 139 -0.66 -12.81 3.68
N PRO A 140 -0.54 -13.43 2.48
CA PRO A 140 0.74 -13.72 1.85
C PRO A 140 1.21 -12.55 0.98
N ILE A 141 2.51 -12.52 0.64
CA ILE A 141 2.99 -11.65 -0.45
C ILE A 141 2.45 -12.24 -1.77
N LEU A 142 1.40 -11.63 -2.32
CA LEU A 142 0.62 -12.16 -3.45
C LEU A 142 1.44 -12.39 -4.72
N THR A 143 2.53 -11.64 -4.91
CA THR A 143 3.41 -11.74 -6.08
C THR A 143 4.44 -12.87 -5.98
N LEU A 144 4.65 -13.43 -4.79
CA LEU A 144 5.62 -14.49 -4.61
C LEU A 144 4.97 -15.85 -4.85
N LYS A 145 5.51 -16.56 -5.84
CA LYS A 145 5.14 -17.95 -6.17
C LYS A 145 5.65 -18.96 -5.15
N GLN A 146 5.41 -18.72 -3.88
CA GLN A 146 5.98 -19.52 -2.81
C GLN A 146 4.88 -20.03 -1.89
N LYS A 147 4.87 -21.34 -1.66
CA LYS A 147 4.03 -21.98 -0.65
C LYS A 147 4.88 -22.55 0.47
N THR A 148 4.33 -22.58 1.69
CA THR A 148 5.00 -23.20 2.84
C THR A 148 4.27 -24.51 3.18
N LYS A 149 5.01 -25.61 3.25
CA LYS A 149 4.49 -26.92 3.67
C LYS A 149 5.44 -27.54 4.68
N LYS A 150 4.94 -27.82 5.89
CA LYS A 150 5.73 -28.36 7.03
C LYS A 150 7.01 -27.55 7.31
N GLY A 151 6.89 -26.22 7.34
CA GLY A 151 8.02 -25.31 7.60
C GLY A 151 9.01 -25.13 6.44
N LYS A 152 8.83 -25.85 5.33
CA LYS A 152 9.68 -25.73 4.13
C LYS A 152 8.98 -24.89 3.05
N LYS A 153 9.75 -24.02 2.40
CA LYS A 153 9.30 -23.16 1.29
C LYS A 153 9.49 -23.90 -0.03
N TYR A 154 8.46 -23.89 -0.87
CA TYR A 154 8.47 -24.48 -2.21
C TYR A 154 8.00 -23.44 -3.22
N LEU A 155 8.56 -23.50 -4.42
CA LEU A 155 8.05 -22.74 -5.55
C LEU A 155 6.73 -23.39 -6.03
N MET A 156 5.72 -22.56 -6.28
CA MET A 156 4.49 -22.97 -6.96
C MET A 156 4.74 -23.01 -8.47
N ASP A 157 4.18 -24.00 -9.15
CA ASP A 157 4.01 -23.90 -10.59
C ASP A 157 2.92 -22.86 -10.94
N ASP A 158 2.76 -22.57 -12.22
CA ASP A 158 1.87 -21.50 -12.67
C ASP A 158 0.39 -21.80 -12.41
N ARG A 159 -0.02 -23.07 -12.50
CA ARG A 159 -1.41 -23.46 -12.22
C ARG A 159 -1.70 -23.36 -10.73
N GLU A 160 -0.77 -23.80 -9.89
CA GLU A 160 -0.84 -23.65 -8.45
C GLU A 160 -0.91 -22.18 -8.04
N TYR A 161 -0.09 -21.32 -8.66
CA TYR A 161 -0.08 -19.89 -8.39
C TYR A 161 -1.41 -19.21 -8.77
N LEU A 162 -1.96 -19.50 -9.95
CA LEU A 162 -3.24 -18.94 -10.37
C LEU A 162 -4.40 -19.38 -9.45
N LYS A 163 -4.40 -20.64 -9.00
CA LYS A 163 -5.38 -21.11 -8.01
C LYS A 163 -5.19 -20.43 -6.65
N PHE A 164 -3.94 -20.17 -6.28
CA PHE A 164 -3.60 -19.41 -5.07
C PHE A 164 -4.16 -17.99 -5.17
N LEU A 165 -3.99 -17.27 -6.29
CA LEU A 165 -4.57 -15.94 -6.49
C LEU A 165 -6.11 -15.96 -6.47
N GLU A 166 -6.76 -16.96 -7.08
CA GLU A 166 -8.23 -17.10 -7.00
C GLU A 166 -8.68 -17.19 -5.53
N THR A 167 -8.00 -18.01 -4.73
CA THR A 167 -8.33 -18.19 -3.31
C THR A 167 -8.06 -16.92 -2.51
N GLU A 168 -6.89 -16.32 -2.69
CA GLU A 168 -6.44 -15.18 -1.89
C GLU A 168 -7.17 -13.89 -2.21
N ILE A 169 -7.66 -13.70 -3.43
CA ILE A 169 -8.22 -12.44 -3.90
C ILE A 169 -9.74 -12.54 -4.09
N VAL A 170 -10.19 -13.46 -4.94
CA VAL A 170 -11.62 -13.64 -5.28
C VAL A 170 -12.35 -14.27 -4.09
N GLY A 171 -11.84 -15.41 -3.61
CA GLY A 171 -12.41 -16.10 -2.46
C GLY A 171 -12.32 -15.28 -1.16
N SER A 172 -11.36 -14.36 -1.04
CA SER A 172 -11.33 -13.41 0.08
C SER A 172 -12.51 -12.46 0.06
N LYS A 173 -12.79 -11.84 -1.10
CA LYS A 173 -13.94 -10.95 -1.27
C LYS A 173 -15.23 -11.67 -0.89
N GLU A 174 -15.50 -12.79 -1.55
CA GLU A 174 -16.72 -13.58 -1.38
C GLU A 174 -16.94 -13.96 0.08
N TYR A 175 -15.90 -14.43 0.78
CA TYR A 175 -15.98 -14.78 2.19
C TYR A 175 -16.31 -13.59 3.09
N LEU A 176 -15.65 -12.45 2.88
CA LEU A 176 -15.86 -11.26 3.71
C LEU A 176 -17.25 -10.68 3.48
N GLU A 177 -17.71 -10.61 2.23
CA GLU A 177 -19.05 -10.14 1.88
C GLU A 177 -20.14 -11.07 2.44
N ASP A 178 -19.98 -12.40 2.33
CA ASP A 178 -20.88 -13.38 2.96
C ASP A 178 -20.97 -13.20 4.48
N LYS A 179 -19.82 -13.08 5.16
CA LYS A 179 -19.78 -13.02 6.63
C LYS A 179 -20.30 -11.70 7.18
N THR A 180 -20.02 -10.60 6.50
CA THR A 180 -20.33 -9.26 6.99
C THR A 180 -21.63 -8.70 6.42
N GLY A 181 -22.07 -9.18 5.25
CA GLY A 181 -23.17 -8.56 4.50
C GLY A 181 -22.84 -7.15 3.96
N LEU A 182 -21.56 -6.77 3.96
CA LEU A 182 -21.07 -5.50 3.43
C LEU A 182 -20.38 -5.73 2.09
N VAL A 183 -20.31 -4.69 1.25
CA VAL A 183 -19.56 -4.74 -0.01
C VAL A 183 -18.08 -4.42 0.25
N MET A 184 -17.18 -5.25 -0.27
CA MET A 184 -15.73 -5.10 -0.16
C MET A 184 -15.15 -4.57 -1.48
N ASP A 185 -15.35 -3.29 -1.78
CA ASP A 185 -14.99 -2.73 -3.10
C ASP A 185 -13.50 -2.49 -3.31
N THR A 186 -12.69 -2.54 -2.26
CA THR A 186 -11.26 -2.22 -2.37
C THR A 186 -10.38 -3.26 -1.66
N ILE A 187 -9.13 -3.38 -2.08
CA ILE A 187 -8.17 -4.35 -1.54
C ILE A 187 -6.82 -3.72 -1.24
N ALA A 188 -6.33 -3.87 -0.01
CA ALA A 188 -4.93 -3.58 0.32
C ALA A 188 -4.09 -4.82 0.03
N TYR A 189 -2.99 -4.68 -0.72
CA TYR A 189 -2.08 -5.79 -0.97
C TYR A 189 -1.24 -6.03 0.28
N PRO A 190 -1.20 -7.26 0.83
CA PRO A 190 -0.28 -7.57 1.92
C PRO A 190 1.15 -7.21 1.53
N TYR A 191 1.86 -6.50 2.41
CA TYR A 191 3.21 -5.96 2.16
C TYR A 191 3.31 -4.99 0.96
N GLY A 192 2.17 -4.55 0.42
CA GLY A 192 2.03 -3.64 -0.71
C GLY A 192 2.49 -4.16 -2.07
N ALA A 193 2.80 -5.44 -2.19
CA ALA A 193 3.32 -6.02 -3.42
C ALA A 193 2.19 -6.39 -4.38
N TYR A 194 2.30 -5.94 -5.63
CA TYR A 194 1.36 -6.26 -6.69
C TYR A 194 2.11 -6.61 -8.00
N SER A 195 1.39 -7.19 -8.94
CA SER A 195 1.89 -7.47 -10.29
C SER A 195 0.71 -7.40 -11.26
N GLU A 196 0.98 -7.48 -12.56
CA GLU A 196 -0.09 -7.52 -13.57
C GLU A 196 -1.04 -8.70 -13.32
N GLU A 197 -0.52 -9.86 -12.92
CA GLU A 197 -1.32 -11.03 -12.60
C GLU A 197 -2.18 -10.81 -11.36
N VAL A 198 -1.63 -10.21 -10.30
CA VAL A 198 -2.41 -9.83 -9.10
C VAL A 198 -3.53 -8.86 -9.48
N ILE A 199 -3.21 -7.79 -10.23
CA ILE A 199 -4.19 -6.78 -10.67
C ILE A 199 -5.27 -7.43 -11.55
N ALA A 200 -4.93 -8.39 -12.40
CA ALA A 200 -5.92 -9.11 -13.20
C ALA A 200 -6.94 -9.85 -12.33
N PHE A 201 -6.50 -10.51 -11.25
CA PHE A 201 -7.42 -11.17 -10.31
C PHE A 201 -8.21 -10.17 -9.46
N VAL A 202 -7.62 -9.02 -9.14
CA VAL A 202 -8.31 -7.92 -8.43
C VAL A 202 -9.47 -7.38 -9.27
N LYS A 203 -9.21 -7.10 -10.55
CA LYS A 203 -10.23 -6.71 -11.53
C LYS A 203 -11.29 -7.79 -11.72
N LYS A 204 -10.86 -9.06 -11.84
CA LYS A 204 -11.75 -10.23 -11.96
C LYS A 204 -12.68 -10.40 -10.76
N ALA A 205 -12.19 -10.13 -9.55
CA ALA A 205 -13.01 -10.17 -8.32
C ALA A 205 -14.00 -8.99 -8.24
N GLY A 206 -13.89 -7.98 -9.11
CA GLY A 206 -14.76 -6.81 -9.11
C GLY A 206 -14.33 -5.70 -8.14
N TYR A 207 -13.14 -5.78 -7.55
CA TYR A 207 -12.60 -4.65 -6.79
C TYR A 207 -12.43 -3.41 -7.69
N LYS A 208 -12.74 -2.24 -7.13
CA LYS A 208 -12.66 -0.93 -7.78
C LYS A 208 -11.27 -0.31 -7.69
N ALA A 209 -10.53 -0.61 -6.61
CA ALA A 209 -9.21 -0.07 -6.35
C ALA A 209 -8.34 -1.03 -5.51
N GLY A 210 -7.03 -0.84 -5.60
CA GLY A 210 -6.01 -1.62 -4.91
C GLY A 210 -4.87 -0.74 -4.38
N PHE A 211 -4.28 -1.12 -3.24
CA PHE A 211 -3.30 -0.28 -2.55
C PHE A 211 -1.99 -1.01 -2.24
N SER A 212 -0.90 -0.36 -2.58
CA SER A 212 0.45 -0.68 -2.14
C SER A 212 0.75 -0.03 -0.77
N VAL A 213 1.99 -0.18 -0.28
CA VAL A 213 2.50 0.52 0.91
C VAL A 213 3.73 1.38 0.60
N VAL A 214 3.98 1.60 -0.69
CA VAL A 214 5.05 2.50 -1.14
C VAL A 214 4.59 3.93 -0.85
N PRO A 215 5.38 4.74 -0.12
CA PRO A 215 4.97 6.09 0.24
C PRO A 215 5.05 7.02 -0.97
N SER A 216 3.92 7.60 -1.34
CA SER A 216 3.84 8.69 -2.32
C SER A 216 2.48 9.39 -2.21
N TYR A 217 2.35 10.51 -2.91
CA TYR A 217 1.06 11.12 -3.15
C TYR A 217 0.33 10.40 -4.28
N ASN A 218 -0.99 10.46 -4.22
CA ASN A 218 -1.86 9.96 -5.28
C ASN A 218 -2.53 11.15 -5.96
N THR A 219 -2.62 11.08 -7.28
CA THR A 219 -3.32 12.06 -8.11
C THR A 219 -4.35 11.37 -8.99
N ALA A 220 -5.06 12.12 -9.83
CA ALA A 220 -6.02 11.53 -10.78
C ALA A 220 -5.33 10.62 -11.83
N GLU A 221 -4.02 10.79 -12.04
CA GLU A 221 -3.21 9.97 -12.95
C GLU A 221 -2.66 8.70 -12.30
N THR A 222 -2.73 8.58 -10.97
CA THR A 222 -2.25 7.39 -10.28
C THR A 222 -3.16 6.19 -10.59
N ASP A 223 -2.57 5.06 -11.00
CA ASP A 223 -3.35 3.85 -11.26
C ASP A 223 -4.11 3.45 -9.98
N LYS A 224 -5.45 3.42 -10.08
CA LYS A 224 -6.33 3.08 -8.96
C LYS A 224 -6.12 1.67 -8.42
N TYR A 225 -5.50 0.78 -9.19
CA TYR A 225 -5.10 -0.57 -8.74
C TYR A 225 -3.68 -0.63 -8.16
N ALA A 226 -2.99 0.51 -8.04
CA ALA A 226 -1.63 0.61 -7.53
C ALA A 226 -1.45 1.85 -6.63
N LEU A 227 -2.52 2.29 -5.96
CA LEU A 227 -2.51 3.47 -5.11
C LEU A 227 -1.44 3.35 -4.01
N LYS A 228 -0.82 4.47 -3.69
CA LYS A 228 0.31 4.62 -2.79
C LYS A 228 -0.19 4.95 -1.39
N ARG A 229 0.47 4.39 -0.37
CA ARG A 229 0.11 4.61 1.03
C ARG A 229 1.34 4.88 1.87
N THR A 230 1.22 5.83 2.79
CA THR A 230 2.27 6.12 3.76
C THR A 230 1.99 5.34 5.04
N MET A 231 2.85 4.37 5.36
CA MET A 231 2.76 3.61 6.61
C MET A 231 3.17 4.44 7.82
N LEU A 232 2.37 4.34 8.88
CA LEU A 232 2.66 4.93 10.19
C LEU A 232 3.18 3.85 11.14
N TYR A 233 4.26 4.18 11.82
CA TYR A 233 4.96 3.32 12.77
C TYR A 233 4.99 3.89 14.17
N ASN A 234 5.35 3.05 15.16
CA ASN A 234 5.45 3.40 16.59
C ASN A 234 6.39 4.56 16.95
N ASN A 235 7.18 5.02 16.00
CA ASN A 235 8.05 6.17 16.14
C ASN A 235 7.58 7.37 15.32
N SER A 236 6.36 7.36 14.76
CA SER A 236 5.76 8.46 13.99
C SER A 236 5.18 9.49 14.96
N ASP A 237 6.02 10.06 15.80
CA ASP A 237 5.66 11.23 16.61
C ASP A 237 5.13 12.38 15.74
N ILE A 238 4.49 13.37 16.38
CA ILE A 238 3.87 14.49 15.69
C ILE A 238 4.82 15.22 14.71
N GLU A 239 6.11 15.29 15.02
CA GLU A 239 7.11 15.94 14.15
C GLU A 239 7.38 15.13 12.88
N LYS A 240 7.42 13.80 12.96
CA LYS A 240 7.49 12.96 11.74
C LYS A 240 6.17 12.91 10.99
N PHE A 241 5.05 12.97 11.70
CA PHE A 241 3.73 13.00 11.08
C PHE A 241 3.56 14.24 10.20
N LYS A 242 3.92 15.43 10.70
CA LYS A 242 3.94 16.69 9.94
C LYS A 242 4.75 16.59 8.65
N LYS A 243 5.94 15.96 8.71
CA LYS A 243 6.82 15.78 7.55
C LYS A 243 6.20 15.01 6.40
N ILE A 244 5.16 14.19 6.62
CA ILE A 244 4.43 13.51 5.53
C ILE A 244 3.79 14.53 4.59
N PHE A 245 3.32 15.66 5.14
CA PHE A 245 2.63 16.71 4.40
C PHE A 245 3.55 17.81 3.88
N GLU A 246 4.78 17.92 4.43
CA GLU A 246 5.79 18.90 4.01
C GLU A 246 6.66 18.41 2.86
N LYS A 247 6.77 17.08 2.70
CA LYS A 247 7.55 16.46 1.64
C LYS A 247 7.04 16.88 0.26
N ARG A 248 7.96 16.94 -0.69
CA ARG A 248 7.64 17.28 -2.08
C ARG A 248 7.96 16.09 -2.97
N GLN A 249 7.21 15.94 -4.05
CA GLN A 249 7.41 14.83 -4.96
C GLN A 249 8.47 15.19 -6.01
N ILE A 250 9.43 14.30 -6.23
CA ILE A 250 10.32 14.38 -7.39
C ILE A 250 9.53 13.89 -8.60
N LYS A 251 9.51 14.68 -9.69
CA LYS A 251 8.94 14.24 -10.95
C LYS A 251 9.90 13.26 -11.64
N ILE A 252 9.51 12.00 -11.70
CA ILE A 252 10.27 10.92 -12.34
C ILE A 252 9.59 10.53 -13.64
N LYS A 253 10.36 10.46 -14.73
CA LYS A 253 9.90 10.03 -16.04
C LYS A 253 9.92 8.51 -16.18
N SER A 254 10.95 7.85 -15.64
CA SER A 254 11.07 6.40 -15.67
C SER A 254 11.93 5.87 -14.52
N VAL A 255 11.70 4.61 -14.12
CA VAL A 255 12.53 3.89 -13.16
C VAL A 255 12.86 2.49 -13.67
N TYR A 256 14.00 1.97 -13.25
CA TYR A 256 14.42 0.60 -13.47
C TYR A 256 14.97 -0.01 -12.16
N PRO A 257 14.56 -1.24 -11.80
CA PRO A 257 13.46 -2.00 -12.38
C PRO A 257 12.13 -1.21 -12.32
N PRO A 258 11.21 -1.39 -13.29
CA PRO A 258 9.93 -0.67 -13.29
C PRO A 258 9.16 -0.89 -12.00
N ASP A 259 8.28 0.05 -11.64
CA ASP A 259 7.47 -0.09 -10.44
C ASP A 259 6.66 -1.39 -10.47
N SER A 260 6.74 -2.13 -9.37
CA SER A 260 6.19 -3.45 -9.15
C SER A 260 6.64 -4.56 -10.10
N ALA A 261 7.68 -4.32 -10.91
CA ALA A 261 8.21 -5.35 -11.80
C ALA A 261 8.73 -6.56 -11.02
N ILE A 262 8.47 -7.74 -11.56
CA ILE A 262 9.18 -8.96 -11.15
C ILE A 262 10.44 -9.05 -12.02
N ILE A 263 11.59 -9.33 -11.41
CA ILE A 263 12.84 -9.58 -12.11
C ILE A 263 13.50 -10.84 -11.54
N GLU A 264 14.21 -11.58 -12.39
CA GLU A 264 14.98 -12.75 -11.95
C GLU A 264 16.43 -12.39 -11.59
N GLU A 265 16.94 -11.28 -12.13
CA GLU A 265 18.30 -10.80 -11.88
C GLU A 265 18.46 -10.38 -10.42
N ARG A 266 19.45 -10.97 -9.74
CA ARG A 266 19.73 -10.72 -8.32
C ARG A 266 20.80 -9.66 -8.07
N ILE A 267 21.35 -9.09 -9.14
CA ILE A 267 22.31 -7.99 -9.08
C ILE A 267 21.83 -6.92 -10.09
N PRO A 268 20.61 -6.39 -9.92
CA PRO A 268 20.07 -5.47 -10.90
C PRO A 268 20.78 -4.12 -10.82
N ALA A 269 20.95 -3.48 -11.97
CA ALA A 269 21.12 -2.03 -12.00
C ALA A 269 19.86 -1.36 -11.43
N ILE A 270 20.03 -0.25 -10.72
CA ILE A 270 18.93 0.64 -10.32
C ILE A 270 19.09 1.95 -11.07
N LYS A 271 18.02 2.40 -11.74
CA LYS A 271 18.03 3.63 -12.54
C LYS A 271 16.76 4.45 -12.30
N ALA A 272 16.88 5.77 -12.38
CA ALA A 272 15.75 6.69 -12.39
C ALA A 272 16.08 7.87 -13.30
N GLU A 273 15.18 8.18 -14.24
CA GLU A 273 15.25 9.37 -15.09
C GLU A 273 14.35 10.44 -14.47
N LEU A 274 14.94 11.54 -14.00
CA LEU A 274 14.16 12.67 -13.51
C LEU A 274 13.55 13.41 -14.72
N ALA A 275 12.27 13.79 -14.63
CA ALA A 275 11.62 14.60 -15.66
C ALA A 275 12.24 16.01 -15.70
N GLU A 276 12.52 16.56 -14.51
CA GLU A 276 13.20 17.83 -14.31
C GLU A 276 13.96 17.79 -12.98
N ASP A 277 15.02 18.58 -12.90
CA ASP A 277 15.87 18.78 -11.71
C ASP A 277 15.98 20.26 -11.33
N ALA A 278 15.25 21.13 -12.03
CA ALA A 278 15.21 22.56 -11.74
C ALA A 278 14.75 22.82 -10.30
N GLY A 279 15.55 23.57 -9.55
CA GLY A 279 15.29 23.89 -8.14
C GLY A 279 15.73 22.80 -7.16
N LEU A 280 16.31 21.68 -7.62
CA LEU A 280 16.95 20.70 -6.75
C LEU A 280 18.46 20.96 -6.64
N ASN A 281 19.01 20.75 -5.45
CA ASN A 281 20.44 20.64 -5.26
C ASN A 281 20.89 19.26 -5.76
N THR A 282 21.43 19.22 -6.97
CA THR A 282 21.81 17.99 -7.69
C THR A 282 22.84 17.14 -6.92
N ALA A 283 23.67 17.74 -6.07
CA ALA A 283 24.63 17.01 -5.24
C ALA A 283 23.96 16.12 -4.17
N THR A 284 22.70 16.42 -3.83
CA THR A 284 21.92 15.66 -2.85
C THR A 284 21.09 14.54 -3.46
N ILE A 285 21.01 14.46 -4.80
CA ILE A 285 20.23 13.45 -5.51
C ILE A 285 20.90 12.09 -5.32
N LYS A 286 20.24 11.20 -4.58
CA LYS A 286 20.74 9.85 -4.27
C LYS A 286 19.60 8.84 -4.24
N PHE A 287 19.94 7.56 -4.41
CA PHE A 287 19.03 6.49 -4.03
C PHE A 287 19.08 6.23 -2.53
N MET A 288 17.96 5.80 -1.97
CA MET A 288 17.83 5.25 -0.63
C MET A 288 17.05 3.93 -0.69
N MET A 289 17.51 2.93 0.06
CA MET A 289 16.78 1.67 0.24
C MET A 289 16.64 1.37 1.73
N GLY A 290 15.40 1.19 2.17
CA GLY A 290 15.06 1.14 3.60
C GLY A 290 15.49 2.43 4.33
N ARG A 291 16.54 2.33 5.15
CA ARG A 291 17.13 3.49 5.87
C ARG A 291 18.55 3.83 5.41
N VAL A 292 19.01 3.21 4.33
CA VAL A 292 20.39 3.32 3.86
C VAL A 292 20.42 4.17 2.59
N VAL A 293 21.15 5.27 2.64
CA VAL A 293 21.49 6.05 1.45
C VAL A 293 22.58 5.30 0.68
N LEU A 294 22.33 5.06 -0.61
CA LEU A 294 23.27 4.43 -1.52
C LEU A 294 24.28 5.48 -1.98
N LYS A 295 25.38 5.62 -1.21
CA LYS A 295 26.37 6.70 -1.40
C LYS A 295 26.96 6.75 -2.82
N ASP A 296 27.16 5.58 -3.41
CA ASP A 296 27.73 5.41 -4.74
C ASP A 296 26.73 5.64 -5.88
N SER A 297 25.53 6.17 -5.59
CA SER A 297 24.61 6.61 -6.64
C SER A 297 25.24 7.75 -7.45
N VAL A 298 25.18 7.64 -8.77
CA VAL A 298 25.74 8.62 -9.71
C VAL A 298 24.60 9.33 -10.42
N TYR A 299 24.54 10.66 -10.29
CA TYR A 299 23.60 11.51 -11.00
C TYR A 299 24.29 12.23 -12.15
N ASN A 300 23.71 12.20 -13.35
CA ASN A 300 24.16 12.94 -14.51
C ASN A 300 23.13 14.05 -14.83
N PRO A 301 23.46 15.34 -14.61
CA PRO A 301 22.54 16.46 -14.88
C PRO A 301 22.15 16.64 -16.35
N ASP A 302 23.04 16.31 -17.29
CA ASP A 302 22.78 16.48 -18.73
C ASP A 302 21.68 15.52 -19.22
N THR A 303 21.73 14.29 -18.72
CA THR A 303 20.75 13.24 -19.06
C THR A 303 19.62 13.11 -18.05
N LYS A 304 19.74 13.77 -16.89
CA LYS A 304 18.87 13.63 -15.71
C LYS A 304 18.77 12.20 -15.17
N MET A 305 19.77 11.36 -15.46
CA MET A 305 19.81 9.96 -15.06
C MET A 305 20.52 9.79 -13.71
N LEU A 306 19.85 9.15 -12.77
CA LEU A 306 20.41 8.62 -11.54
C LEU A 306 20.63 7.11 -11.70
N THR A 307 21.82 6.61 -11.40
CA THR A 307 22.18 5.19 -11.54
C THR A 307 22.90 4.66 -10.30
N TYR A 308 22.67 3.39 -9.97
CA TYR A 308 23.42 2.64 -8.98
C TYR A 308 23.56 1.18 -9.42
N GLU A 309 24.77 0.66 -9.36
CA GLU A 309 25.09 -0.71 -9.73
C GLU A 309 25.32 -1.56 -8.48
N TYR A 310 24.55 -2.63 -8.33
CA TYR A 310 24.76 -3.57 -7.25
C TYR A 310 26.01 -4.41 -7.51
N SER A 311 26.81 -4.64 -6.47
CA SER A 311 27.94 -5.56 -6.50
C SER A 311 27.68 -6.87 -5.75
N THR A 312 26.54 -6.97 -5.07
CA THR A 312 26.17 -8.11 -4.23
C THR A 312 24.78 -8.62 -4.56
N LYS A 313 24.58 -9.93 -4.39
CA LYS A 313 23.30 -10.58 -4.65
C LYS A 313 22.24 -10.11 -3.65
N MET A 314 21.22 -9.45 -4.15
CA MET A 314 20.00 -9.13 -3.41
C MET A 314 19.20 -10.39 -3.08
N THR A 315 18.42 -10.35 -2.00
CA THR A 315 17.55 -11.45 -1.58
C THR A 315 16.32 -11.56 -2.50
N LEU A 316 15.71 -12.74 -2.55
CA LEU A 316 14.38 -12.89 -3.15
C LEU A 316 13.36 -12.08 -2.33
N GLY A 317 12.32 -11.58 -2.99
CA GLY A 317 11.27 -10.79 -2.35
C GLY A 317 11.20 -9.35 -2.84
N THR A 318 10.47 -8.53 -2.09
CA THR A 318 10.19 -7.13 -2.38
C THR A 318 11.35 -6.21 -1.97
N HIS A 319 11.66 -5.24 -2.82
CA HIS A 319 12.67 -4.22 -2.58
C HIS A 319 12.07 -2.84 -2.89
N GLU A 320 12.04 -1.97 -1.89
CA GLU A 320 11.63 -0.58 -2.05
C GLU A 320 12.85 0.31 -2.30
N VAL A 321 12.76 1.16 -3.31
CA VAL A 321 13.77 2.14 -3.67
C VAL A 321 13.16 3.54 -3.62
N ARG A 322 13.96 4.50 -3.17
CA ARG A 322 13.59 5.92 -3.19
C ARG A 322 14.64 6.73 -3.90
N VAL A 323 14.23 7.69 -4.70
CA VAL A 323 15.04 8.88 -5.02
C VAL A 323 14.81 9.88 -3.91
N ILE A 324 15.89 10.40 -3.33
CA ILE A 324 15.84 11.51 -2.37
C ILE A 324 16.62 12.69 -2.95
N ALA A 325 16.16 13.89 -2.65
CA ALA A 325 16.86 15.13 -2.97
C ALA A 325 16.48 16.22 -1.97
N LYS A 326 17.24 17.31 -1.97
CA LYS A 326 16.92 18.55 -1.28
C LYS A 326 17.01 19.71 -2.27
N ASP A 327 16.36 20.82 -1.96
CA ASP A 327 16.66 22.09 -2.61
C ASP A 327 17.62 22.95 -1.78
N ASP A 328 17.95 24.13 -2.29
CA ASP A 328 18.89 25.07 -1.65
C ASP A 328 18.37 25.64 -0.32
N ASN A 329 17.07 25.46 -0.02
CA ASN A 329 16.46 25.85 1.25
C ASN A 329 16.28 24.65 2.21
N ASP A 330 16.99 23.55 1.96
CA ASP A 330 16.94 22.30 2.73
C ASP A 330 15.59 21.57 2.72
N ARG A 331 14.66 21.95 1.82
CA ARG A 331 13.35 21.28 1.71
C ARG A 331 13.54 19.92 1.04
N SER A 332 12.92 18.89 1.61
CA SER A 332 13.10 17.50 1.17
C SER A 332 12.14 17.11 0.06
N TYR A 333 12.69 16.44 -0.97
CA TYR A 333 11.95 15.86 -2.07
C TYR A 333 12.19 14.34 -2.10
N GLU A 334 11.14 13.58 -2.42
CA GLU A 334 11.26 12.14 -2.61
C GLU A 334 10.37 11.59 -3.73
N TYR A 335 10.78 10.45 -4.27
CA TYR A 335 9.95 9.56 -5.07
C TYR A 335 10.27 8.13 -4.65
N ALA A 336 9.27 7.28 -4.49
CA ALA A 336 9.46 5.89 -4.09
C ALA A 336 8.75 4.94 -5.05
N TRP A 337 9.36 3.79 -5.28
CA TRP A 337 8.77 2.68 -6.00
C TRP A 337 9.28 1.36 -5.39
N MET A 338 8.73 0.24 -5.85
CA MET A 338 9.24 -1.07 -5.45
C MET A 338 9.42 -1.99 -6.65
N PHE A 339 10.21 -3.04 -6.48
CA PHE A 339 10.29 -4.16 -7.42
C PHE A 339 10.44 -5.47 -6.65
N ILE A 340 10.28 -6.58 -7.34
CA ILE A 340 10.31 -7.92 -6.76
C ILE A 340 11.38 -8.75 -7.44
N ILE A 341 12.25 -9.37 -6.66
CA ILE A 341 13.16 -10.41 -7.17
C ILE A 341 12.47 -11.76 -7.00
N GLY A 342 12.02 -12.36 -8.10
CA GLY A 342 11.14 -13.54 -8.15
C GLY A 342 10.98 -14.10 -9.57
N LYS A 343 9.94 -14.92 -9.81
CA LYS A 343 9.64 -15.54 -11.12
C LYS A 343 8.25 -15.14 -11.62
N HIS A 344 8.13 -14.85 -12.91
CA HIS A 344 6.85 -14.53 -13.58
C HIS A 344 5.94 -15.74 -13.76
N ALA A 345 4.65 -15.51 -14.02
CA ALA A 345 3.72 -16.53 -14.52
C ALA A 345 3.62 -16.56 -16.03
N ASP A 346 3.39 -17.77 -16.57
CA ASP A 346 3.06 -17.98 -17.97
C ASP A 346 1.84 -17.14 -18.36
N PRO A 347 2.01 -16.14 -19.24
CA PRO A 347 0.93 -15.26 -19.65
C PRO A 347 -0.22 -15.98 -20.37
N GLU A 348 0.03 -17.11 -21.06
CA GLU A 348 -1.04 -17.83 -21.75
C GLU A 348 -2.03 -18.48 -20.77
N LEU A 349 -1.53 -18.99 -19.65
CA LEU A 349 -2.39 -19.59 -18.62
C LEU A 349 -3.29 -18.54 -17.98
N LEU A 350 -2.80 -17.31 -17.81
CA LEU A 350 -3.57 -16.18 -17.30
C LEU A 350 -4.74 -15.85 -18.24
N ARG A 351 -4.47 -15.69 -19.55
CA ARG A 351 -5.50 -15.38 -20.56
C ARG A 351 -6.62 -16.43 -20.61
N LYS A 352 -6.25 -17.71 -20.67
CA LYS A 352 -7.21 -18.83 -20.73
C LYS A 352 -8.13 -18.92 -19.51
N GLN A 353 -7.69 -18.46 -18.33
CA GLN A 353 -8.54 -18.43 -17.13
C GLN A 353 -9.55 -17.28 -17.13
N THR A 354 -9.17 -16.12 -17.66
CA THR A 354 -10.05 -14.95 -17.78
C THR A 354 -11.18 -15.22 -18.78
N GLU A 355 -10.86 -15.83 -19.91
CA GLU A 355 -11.82 -16.15 -20.99
C GLU A 355 -12.79 -17.27 -20.61
N LYS A 356 -12.32 -18.36 -19.98
CA LYS A 356 -13.17 -19.51 -19.60
C LYS A 356 -14.30 -19.16 -18.62
N LYS A 357 -14.19 -18.06 -17.87
CA LYS A 357 -15.24 -17.62 -16.92
C LYS A 357 -16.29 -16.74 -17.62
N GLN A 358 -15.88 -15.89 -18.57
CA GLN A 358 -16.81 -15.09 -19.39
C GLN A 358 -17.74 -15.99 -20.22
N VAL A 359 -17.24 -17.10 -20.76
CA VAL A 359 -18.08 -18.06 -21.51
C VAL A 359 -19.09 -18.75 -20.58
N LYS A 360 -18.70 -19.12 -19.35
CA LYS A 360 -19.61 -19.76 -18.38
C LYS A 360 -20.68 -18.82 -17.81
N GLU A 361 -20.39 -17.52 -17.68
CA GLU A 361 -21.38 -16.52 -17.24
C GLU A 361 -22.40 -16.19 -18.34
N VAL A 362 -22.02 -16.31 -19.61
CA VAL A 362 -22.96 -16.18 -20.75
C VAL A 362 -23.82 -17.44 -20.88
N GLU A 363 -23.27 -18.63 -20.64
CA GLU A 363 -24.00 -19.90 -20.72
C GLU A 363 -24.97 -20.14 -19.54
N ASN A 364 -24.73 -19.53 -18.37
CA ASN A 364 -25.63 -19.66 -17.20
C ASN A 364 -26.71 -18.56 -17.12
N ASN A 365 -26.63 -17.52 -17.95
CA ASN A 365 -27.58 -16.40 -18.01
C ASN A 365 -28.42 -16.39 -19.30
N GLY A 366 -28.31 -17.43 -20.13
CA GLY A 366 -29.19 -17.70 -21.28
C GLY A 366 -29.96 -18.99 -21.05
#